data_AF-A0AAN5CBA8-F1
#
_entry.id   AF-A0AAN5CBA8-F1
#
_cell.length_a   1.000
_cell.length_b   1.000
_cell.length_c   1.000
_cell.angle_alpha   90.00
_cell.angle_beta   90.00
_cell.angle_gamma   90.00
#
_symmetry.space_group_name_H-M   'P 1'
#
loop_
_entity.id
_entity.type
_entity.pdbx_description
1 polymer ?
#
loop_
_entity_poly.entity_id
_entity_poly.type
_entity_poly.pdbx_seq_one_letter_code
_entity_poly.pdbx_strand_id
1 'polypeptide(L)'
;LQDEQVHTGALCTRKREGKSYVYRMSQNPYQDGVRDRSDADVLAVVGQKIFYRSQRLKYWISKPAPCEFHVEFDGALKGQTLVYAPNDESPNVYVASGSKMAAVRNGSVVPLEAFPFNGIPQILSIVGVHDGVMTVMANDNTLWQAPIRDVRLPRSRIEKLLEELLRETINLRESISNTQPRTSSSPSREVLTHHVGQMNSTLAKVSIKPRAQSELPFREAGNSKAPTPDQSFSAKATPESEKPPECPMCTICQIKCPNMIFYDCKHVAVCEECYSKATAASIRMTSCPICRKPIRKAEKIFFG
;
A
#
# COMPACT_ATOMS: atom_id res chain seq x y z
N LEU A 1 11.85 -11.43 24.18
CA LEU A 1 11.53 -10.04 23.82
C LEU A 1 12.25 -9.08 24.78
N GLN A 2 13.56 -9.28 25.00
CA GLN A 2 14.34 -8.30 25.74
C GLN A 2 14.54 -7.07 24.84
N ASP A 3 14.40 -5.87 25.40
CA ASP A 3 14.56 -4.57 24.73
C ASP A 3 13.47 -4.15 23.74
N GLU A 4 12.25 -4.68 23.91
CA GLU A 4 11.08 -4.26 23.14
C GLU A 4 10.12 -3.44 24.01
N GLN A 5 9.79 -2.23 23.54
CA GLN A 5 8.80 -1.37 24.17
C GLN A 5 7.48 -1.49 23.41
N VAL A 6 6.42 -1.88 24.12
CA VAL A 6 5.07 -1.97 23.54
C VAL A 6 4.37 -0.62 23.69
N HIS A 7 3.75 -0.17 22.61
CA HIS A 7 2.97 1.07 22.55
C HIS A 7 1.49 0.77 22.28
N THR A 8 0.65 1.79 22.42
CA THR A 8 -0.77 1.70 22.03
C THR A 8 -0.91 1.42 20.53
N GLY A 9 -2.01 0.76 20.13
CA GLY A 9 -2.29 0.50 18.72
C GLY A 9 -1.51 -0.69 18.13
N ALA A 10 -1.10 -1.65 18.97
CA ALA A 10 -0.33 -2.83 18.57
C ALA A 10 0.99 -2.49 17.85
N LEU A 11 1.67 -1.48 18.36
CA LEU A 11 2.99 -1.05 17.91
C LEU A 11 4.06 -1.49 18.90
N CYS A 12 5.24 -1.80 18.37
CA CYS A 12 6.42 -2.13 19.14
C CYS A 12 7.60 -1.29 18.66
N THR A 13 8.46 -0.94 19.60
CA THR A 13 9.74 -0.29 19.34
C THR A 13 10.87 -1.18 19.82
N ARG A 14 11.91 -1.32 19.00
CA ARG A 14 13.11 -2.10 19.35
C ARG A 14 14.38 -1.35 18.99
N LYS A 15 15.37 -1.40 19.89
CA LYS A 15 16.70 -0.84 19.63
C LYS A 15 17.58 -1.83 18.87
N ARG A 16 18.30 -1.34 17.87
CA ARG A 16 19.35 -2.08 17.13
C ARG A 16 20.51 -1.16 16.83
N GLU A 17 21.71 -1.54 17.22
CA GLU A 17 22.92 -0.74 16.95
C GLU A 17 22.77 0.72 17.41
N GLY A 18 22.12 0.92 18.56
CA GLY A 18 21.84 2.25 19.12
C GLY A 18 20.73 3.05 18.41
N LYS A 19 20.06 2.50 17.40
CA LYS A 19 18.95 3.14 16.67
C LYS A 19 17.61 2.53 17.07
N SER A 20 16.58 3.35 17.16
CA SER A 20 15.19 2.94 17.44
C SER A 20 14.47 2.58 16.15
N TYR A 21 13.71 1.48 16.15
CA TYR A 21 12.88 1.05 15.03
C TYR A 21 11.49 0.69 15.52
N VAL A 22 10.46 1.21 14.86
CA VAL A 22 9.05 0.99 15.18
C VAL A 22 8.42 0.10 14.11
N TYR A 23 7.60 -0.84 14.55
CA TYR A 23 6.88 -1.78 13.69
C TYR A 23 5.56 -2.16 14.36
N ARG A 24 4.64 -2.79 13.60
CA ARG A 24 3.43 -3.38 14.18
C ARG A 24 3.73 -4.77 14.74
N MET A 25 3.01 -5.17 15.79
CA MET A 25 3.19 -6.48 16.43
C MET A 25 3.06 -7.67 15.48
N SER A 26 2.33 -7.52 14.37
CA SER A 26 2.15 -8.55 13.35
C SER A 26 3.28 -8.63 12.31
N GLN A 27 4.27 -7.73 12.39
CA GLN A 27 5.32 -7.58 11.39
C GLN A 27 6.65 -8.20 11.85
N ASN A 28 7.51 -8.51 10.88
CA ASN A 28 8.88 -8.91 11.19
C ASN A 28 9.67 -7.64 11.52
N PRO A 29 10.15 -7.47 12.76
CA PRO A 29 10.80 -6.24 13.13
C PRO A 29 12.04 -5.96 12.29
N TYR A 30 12.74 -6.99 11.78
CA TYR A 30 14.01 -6.84 11.04
C TYR A 30 13.82 -6.35 9.61
N GLN A 31 12.67 -6.67 9.01
CA GLN A 31 12.36 -6.32 7.63
C GLN A 31 11.45 -5.09 7.56
N ASP A 32 10.50 -4.99 8.48
CA ASP A 32 9.42 -4.00 8.43
C ASP A 32 9.64 -2.80 9.36
N GLY A 33 10.68 -2.84 10.21
CA GLY A 33 10.98 -1.80 11.17
C GLY A 33 11.30 -0.46 10.49
N VAL A 34 10.51 0.57 10.78
CA VAL A 34 10.76 1.94 10.33
C VAL A 34 11.62 2.65 11.38
N ARG A 35 12.75 3.20 10.95
CA ARG A 35 13.66 3.91 11.85
C ARG A 35 12.97 5.13 12.46
N ASP A 36 12.87 5.13 13.78
CA ASP A 36 12.39 6.24 14.57
C ASP A 36 13.53 7.24 14.81
N ARG A 37 13.25 8.51 14.56
CA ARG A 37 14.19 9.63 14.64
C ARG A 37 13.69 10.74 15.57
N SER A 38 12.54 10.55 16.19
CA SER A 38 11.90 11.56 17.02
C SER A 38 11.76 11.04 18.44
N ASP A 39 11.87 11.94 19.41
CA ASP A 39 11.51 11.62 20.80
C ASP A 39 9.99 11.77 21.03
N ALA A 40 9.21 11.99 19.96
CA ALA A 40 7.77 12.16 20.00
C ALA A 40 7.03 10.81 20.10
N ASP A 41 5.85 10.81 20.73
CA ASP A 41 5.03 9.60 20.84
C ASP A 41 4.60 9.08 19.46
N VAL A 42 4.91 7.83 19.16
CA VAL A 42 4.53 7.20 17.90
C VAL A 42 3.06 6.80 17.93
N LEU A 43 2.29 7.28 16.96
CA LEU A 43 0.87 7.00 16.77
C LEU A 43 0.62 5.76 15.91
N ALA A 44 1.37 5.62 14.82
CA ALA A 44 1.18 4.56 13.83
C ALA A 44 2.39 4.41 12.91
N VAL A 45 2.52 3.19 12.36
CA VAL A 45 3.41 2.88 11.24
C VAL A 45 2.57 2.27 10.12
N VAL A 46 2.69 2.81 8.90
CA VAL A 46 1.98 2.33 7.70
C VAL A 46 2.98 2.22 6.55
N GLY A 47 3.38 0.99 6.22
CA GLY A 47 4.52 0.75 5.35
C GLY A 47 5.75 1.47 5.87
N GLN A 48 6.36 2.31 5.03
CA GLN A 48 7.55 3.11 5.39
C GLN A 48 7.23 4.45 6.09
N LYS A 49 5.96 4.75 6.36
CA LYS A 49 5.51 6.03 6.93
C LYS A 49 5.33 5.90 8.44
N ILE A 50 5.87 6.85 9.19
CA ILE A 50 5.71 6.95 10.65
C ILE A 50 4.93 8.21 11.01
N PHE A 51 3.98 8.05 11.93
CA PHE A 51 3.11 9.11 12.42
C PHE A 51 3.41 9.36 13.89
N TYR A 52 3.69 10.60 14.24
CA TYR A 52 3.99 11.04 15.60
C TYR A 52 2.89 11.94 16.14
N ARG A 53 2.64 11.88 17.44
CA ARG A 53 1.84 12.86 18.17
C ARG A 53 2.70 14.07 18.48
N SER A 54 2.20 15.27 18.24
CA SER A 54 2.89 16.51 18.58
C SER A 54 1.95 17.50 19.26
N GLN A 55 2.46 18.26 20.24
CA GLN A 55 1.66 19.21 21.03
C GLN A 55 1.67 20.64 20.49
N ARG A 56 2.47 20.94 19.45
CA ARG A 56 2.67 22.31 18.96
C ARG A 56 3.03 22.34 17.49
N LEU A 57 2.03 22.32 16.63
CA LEU A 57 2.26 22.45 15.19
C LEU A 57 1.66 23.75 14.66
N LYS A 58 2.31 24.35 13.66
CA LYS A 58 1.74 25.47 12.91
C LYS A 58 0.51 25.04 12.10
N TYR A 59 0.44 23.75 11.76
CA TYR A 59 -0.66 23.10 11.05
C TYR A 59 -1.00 21.81 11.77
N TRP A 60 -2.27 21.44 11.83
CA TRP A 60 -2.69 20.27 12.62
C TRP A 60 -2.09 18.94 12.14
N ILE A 61 -1.53 18.90 10.94
CA ILE A 61 -0.65 17.83 10.47
C ILE A 61 0.48 18.44 9.65
N SER A 62 1.71 18.02 9.92
CA SER A 62 2.92 18.51 9.25
C SER A 62 3.82 17.36 8.84
N LYS A 63 4.67 17.61 7.84
CA LYS A 63 5.61 16.62 7.30
C LYS A 63 7.03 17.19 7.34
N PRO A 64 7.79 16.95 8.42
CA PRO A 64 9.17 17.44 8.51
C PRO A 64 10.15 16.65 7.62
N ALA A 65 9.84 15.40 7.28
CA ALA A 65 10.70 14.54 6.44
C ALA A 65 9.87 13.66 5.49
N PRO A 66 10.47 13.05 4.43
CA PRO A 66 9.74 12.30 3.39
C PRO A 66 8.76 11.24 3.88
N CYS A 67 9.02 10.63 5.04
CA CYS A 67 8.24 9.54 5.63
C CYS A 67 7.73 9.83 7.04
N GLU A 68 7.93 11.04 7.55
CA GLU A 68 7.59 11.40 8.92
C GLU A 68 6.44 12.41 8.91
N PHE A 69 5.40 12.11 9.68
CA PHE A 69 4.21 12.94 9.78
C PHE A 69 3.94 13.23 11.25
N HIS A 70 3.88 14.51 11.60
CA HIS A 70 3.52 14.94 12.94
C HIS A 70 2.07 15.38 12.92
N VAL A 71 1.26 14.81 13.81
CA VAL A 71 -0.16 15.12 13.94
C VAL A 71 -0.37 15.84 15.26
N GLU A 72 -0.93 17.03 15.17
CA GLU A 72 -1.29 17.85 16.31
C GLU A 72 -2.39 17.17 17.11
N PHE A 73 -2.12 17.05 18.39
CA PHE A 73 -3.09 16.64 19.38
C PHE A 73 -3.62 17.89 20.08
N ASP A 74 -4.89 18.21 19.83
CA ASP A 74 -5.56 19.26 20.56
C ASP A 74 -5.88 18.75 21.97
N GLY A 75 -5.07 19.13 22.96
CA GLY A 75 -5.21 18.65 24.33
C GLY A 75 -6.56 18.97 24.99
N ALA A 76 -7.34 19.90 24.45
CA ALA A 76 -8.69 20.20 24.92
C ALA A 76 -9.69 19.10 24.51
N LEU A 77 -9.48 18.51 23.34
CA LEU A 77 -10.19 17.33 22.91
C LEU A 77 -9.37 16.14 23.41
N LYS A 78 -9.88 15.39 24.40
CA LYS A 78 -9.37 14.03 24.71
C LYS A 78 -9.55 13.05 23.52
N GLY A 79 -9.63 13.56 22.30
CA GLY A 79 -9.93 12.83 21.09
C GLY A 79 -8.74 12.02 20.64
N GLN A 80 -9.01 10.75 20.37
CA GLN A 80 -8.04 9.83 19.83
C GLN A 80 -7.61 10.32 18.44
N THR A 81 -6.31 10.48 18.23
CA THR A 81 -5.76 10.61 16.88
C THR A 81 -5.77 9.22 16.24
N LEU A 82 -6.39 9.12 15.08
CA LEU A 82 -6.56 7.87 14.33
C LEU A 82 -5.72 7.92 13.07
N VAL A 83 -5.06 6.82 12.76
CA VAL A 83 -4.35 6.62 11.50
C VAL A 83 -4.86 5.32 10.90
N TYR A 84 -5.35 5.38 9.67
CA TYR A 84 -5.94 4.25 8.97
C TYR A 84 -5.36 4.12 7.57
N ALA A 85 -5.02 2.89 7.19
CA ALA A 85 -4.76 2.51 5.81
C ALA A 85 -5.29 1.10 5.57
N PRO A 86 -5.88 0.81 4.39
CA PRO A 86 -6.32 -0.54 4.04
C PRO A 86 -5.21 -1.59 4.11
N ASN A 87 -3.98 -1.21 3.78
CA ASN A 87 -2.77 -2.02 3.86
C ASN A 87 -1.51 -1.11 3.87
N ASP A 88 -0.33 -1.70 4.02
CA ASP A 88 0.94 -0.96 4.09
C ASP A 88 1.36 -0.28 2.80
N GLU A 89 0.95 -0.88 1.69
CA GLU A 89 1.22 -0.39 0.35
C GLU A 89 0.22 0.69 -0.08
N SER A 90 -0.74 1.02 0.80
CA SER A 90 -1.81 1.91 0.41
C SER A 90 -1.24 3.27 0.05
N PRO A 91 -1.57 3.80 -1.15
CA PRO A 91 -1.11 5.10 -1.56
C PRO A 91 -1.69 6.20 -0.66
N ASN A 92 -2.82 5.92 0.02
CA ASN A 92 -3.50 6.85 0.90
C ASN A 92 -3.47 6.34 2.34
N VAL A 93 -2.98 7.18 3.25
CA VAL A 93 -3.15 6.99 4.69
C VAL A 93 -4.07 8.08 5.22
N TYR A 94 -5.14 7.69 5.88
CA TYR A 94 -6.14 8.61 6.40
C TYR A 94 -5.84 8.90 7.86
N VAL A 95 -5.85 10.18 8.21
CA VAL A 95 -5.57 10.66 9.57
C VAL A 95 -6.77 11.45 10.05
N ALA A 96 -7.26 11.13 11.25
CA ALA A 96 -8.31 11.89 11.92
C ALA A 96 -7.84 12.35 13.30
N SER A 97 -8.20 13.59 13.69
CA SER A 97 -7.94 14.15 15.01
C SER A 97 -9.13 15.02 15.41
N GLY A 98 -9.96 14.52 16.33
CA GLY A 98 -11.25 15.14 16.65
C GLY A 98 -12.22 15.07 15.47
N SER A 99 -12.66 16.22 14.96
CA SER A 99 -13.49 16.34 13.75
C SER A 99 -12.67 16.59 12.47
N LYS A 100 -11.36 16.85 12.60
CA LYS A 100 -10.47 17.11 11.46
C LYS A 100 -10.06 15.81 10.82
N MET A 101 -9.99 15.80 9.48
CA MET A 101 -9.56 14.64 8.72
C MET A 101 -8.67 15.05 7.56
N ALA A 102 -7.65 14.25 7.26
CA ALA A 102 -6.75 14.42 6.13
C ALA A 102 -6.43 13.08 5.47
N ALA A 103 -6.09 13.13 4.19
CA ALA A 103 -5.39 12.05 3.50
C ALA A 103 -3.91 12.42 3.34
N VAL A 104 -3.03 11.49 3.66
CA VAL A 104 -1.61 11.51 3.32
C VAL A 104 -1.42 10.63 2.10
N ARG A 105 -1.13 11.25 0.95
CA ARG A 105 -0.89 10.54 -0.32
C ARG A 105 0.40 10.98 -0.96
N ASN A 106 1.25 10.03 -1.34
CA ASN A 106 2.55 10.30 -1.96
C ASN A 106 3.39 11.30 -1.16
N GLY A 107 3.23 11.30 0.16
CA GLY A 107 3.88 12.24 1.06
C GLY A 107 3.36 13.68 0.99
N SER A 108 2.22 13.94 0.36
CA SER A 108 1.50 15.20 0.50
C SER A 108 0.36 15.02 1.49
N VAL A 109 0.16 16.03 2.33
CA VAL A 109 -0.92 16.08 3.31
C VAL A 109 -2.07 16.87 2.72
N VAL A 110 -3.28 16.33 2.85
CA VAL A 110 -4.43 16.87 2.15
C VAL A 110 -5.61 16.94 3.10
N PRO A 111 -5.99 18.14 3.53
CA PRO A 111 -7.19 18.32 4.34
C PRO A 111 -8.42 17.82 3.59
N LEU A 112 -9.27 17.09 4.30
CA LEU A 112 -10.58 16.63 3.83
C LEU A 112 -11.67 17.53 4.42
N GLU A 113 -11.42 18.83 4.44
CA GLU A 113 -12.32 19.85 5.03
C GLU A 113 -13.58 20.08 4.18
N ALA A 114 -13.52 19.80 2.88
CA ALA A 114 -14.67 19.89 1.97
C ALA A 114 -15.56 18.64 1.98
N PHE A 115 -15.27 17.67 2.86
CA PHE A 115 -15.96 16.39 2.92
C PHE A 115 -17.24 16.49 3.77
N PRO A 116 -18.30 15.72 3.47
CA PRO A 116 -19.58 15.83 4.19
C PRO A 116 -19.55 15.28 5.63
N PHE A 117 -18.39 15.26 6.28
CA PHE A 117 -18.24 15.06 7.72
C PHE A 117 -18.37 16.37 8.50
N ASN A 118 -18.65 17.49 7.82
CA ASN A 118 -19.10 18.72 8.47
C ASN A 118 -20.32 18.42 9.34
N GLY A 119 -20.14 18.50 10.66
CA GLY A 119 -21.17 18.19 11.65
C GLY A 119 -20.88 16.96 12.51
N ILE A 120 -19.87 16.14 12.17
CA ILE A 120 -19.40 15.10 13.10
C ILE A 120 -18.67 15.81 14.26
N PRO A 121 -19.17 15.71 15.50
CA PRO A 121 -18.54 16.39 16.62
C PRO A 121 -17.15 15.79 16.91
N GLN A 122 -17.04 14.47 16.78
CA GLN A 122 -15.79 13.75 17.01
C GLN A 122 -15.80 12.40 16.29
N ILE A 123 -14.76 12.13 15.51
CA ILE A 123 -14.53 10.83 14.88
C ILE A 123 -13.91 9.88 15.92
N LEU A 124 -14.59 8.78 16.22
CA LEU A 124 -14.15 7.76 17.16
C LEU A 124 -13.36 6.63 16.46
N SER A 125 -13.73 6.30 15.23
CA SER A 125 -13.03 5.28 14.43
C SER A 125 -13.17 5.51 12.93
N ILE A 126 -12.15 5.13 12.17
CA ILE A 126 -12.22 4.99 10.71
C ILE A 126 -12.49 3.51 10.44
N VAL A 127 -13.73 3.18 10.05
CA VAL A 127 -14.16 1.80 9.82
C VAL A 127 -13.50 1.23 8.57
N GLY A 128 -13.45 2.03 7.50
CA GLY A 128 -12.75 1.66 6.29
C GLY A 128 -13.06 2.51 5.09
N VAL A 129 -12.42 2.17 3.97
CA VAL A 129 -12.67 2.77 2.66
C VAL A 129 -12.99 1.68 1.66
N HIS A 130 -14.19 1.71 1.10
CA HIS A 130 -14.68 0.71 0.14
C HIS A 130 -15.31 1.40 -1.06
N ASP A 131 -14.88 1.03 -2.27
CA ASP A 131 -15.36 1.61 -3.54
C ASP A 131 -15.36 3.15 -3.55
N GLY A 132 -14.31 3.73 -2.97
CA GLY A 132 -14.14 5.17 -2.86
C GLY A 132 -15.08 5.83 -1.84
N VAL A 133 -15.76 5.08 -0.99
CA VAL A 133 -16.59 5.60 0.12
C VAL A 133 -15.87 5.36 1.44
N MET A 134 -15.62 6.44 2.19
CA MET A 134 -15.13 6.32 3.56
C MET A 134 -16.30 6.12 4.51
N THR A 135 -16.15 5.16 5.42
CA THR A 135 -17.05 4.97 6.54
C THR A 135 -16.31 5.29 7.84
N VAL A 136 -16.88 6.16 8.66
CA VAL A 136 -16.36 6.52 9.98
C VAL A 136 -17.46 6.34 11.03
N MET A 137 -17.06 6.10 12.28
CA MET A 137 -17.95 6.04 13.44
C MET A 137 -17.73 7.29 14.28
N ALA A 138 -18.80 8.02 14.58
CA ALA A 138 -18.77 9.18 15.46
C ALA A 138 -18.85 8.78 16.95
N ASN A 139 -18.61 9.72 17.86
CA ASN A 139 -18.66 9.48 19.31
C ASN A 139 -20.06 9.16 19.85
N ASP A 140 -21.13 9.52 19.13
CA ASP A 140 -22.51 9.12 19.41
C ASP A 140 -22.87 7.74 18.83
N ASN A 141 -21.87 6.98 18.37
CA ASN A 141 -21.98 5.67 17.72
C ASN A 141 -22.74 5.68 16.38
N THR A 142 -22.98 6.85 15.78
CA THR A 142 -23.54 6.91 14.43
C THR A 142 -22.48 6.61 13.37
N LEU A 143 -22.87 5.88 12.33
CA LEU A 143 -22.03 5.61 11.17
C LEU A 143 -22.24 6.68 10.12
N TRP A 144 -21.15 7.30 9.69
CA TRP A 144 -21.15 8.30 8.64
C TRP A 144 -20.43 7.76 7.42
N GLN A 145 -21.04 7.94 6.26
CA GLN A 145 -20.49 7.52 5.00
C GLN A 145 -20.38 8.70 4.07
N ALA A 146 -19.22 8.84 3.46
CA ALA A 146 -18.95 9.96 2.57
C ALA A 146 -18.09 9.49 1.40
N PRO A 147 -18.48 9.83 0.16
CA PRO A 147 -17.69 9.47 -0.99
C PRO A 147 -16.39 10.29 -0.99
N ILE A 148 -15.26 9.61 -1.06
CA ILE A 148 -13.93 10.12 -1.40
C ILE A 148 -13.90 10.40 -2.90
N ARG A 149 -14.83 11.24 -3.35
CA ARG A 149 -14.80 11.80 -4.71
C ARG A 149 -13.51 12.55 -4.82
N ASP A 150 -12.71 12.17 -5.82
CA ASP A 150 -11.40 12.70 -6.16
C ASP A 150 -11.06 13.86 -5.26
N VAL A 151 -10.46 13.54 -4.10
CA VAL A 151 -9.69 14.52 -3.38
C VAL A 151 -8.67 14.92 -4.43
N ARG A 152 -8.95 16.01 -5.15
CA ARG A 152 -8.21 16.42 -6.34
C ARG A 152 -6.94 17.01 -5.79
N LEU A 153 -6.06 16.10 -5.42
CA LEU A 153 -4.73 16.46 -5.00
C LEU A 153 -4.09 17.14 -6.18
N PRO A 154 -3.23 18.14 -5.93
CA PRO A 154 -2.30 18.54 -6.95
C PRO A 154 -1.55 17.26 -7.34
N ARG A 155 -1.97 16.67 -8.47
CA ARG A 155 -1.34 15.50 -9.06
C ARG A 155 0.14 15.82 -9.11
N SER A 156 0.96 14.86 -8.68
CA SER A 156 2.39 15.04 -8.82
C SER A 156 2.70 15.41 -10.27
N ARG A 157 3.74 16.21 -10.51
CA ARG A 157 4.13 16.61 -11.87
C ARG A 157 4.29 15.38 -12.78
N ILE A 158 4.72 14.25 -12.21
CA ILE A 158 4.86 12.95 -12.87
C ILE A 158 3.50 12.34 -13.22
N GLU A 159 2.52 12.31 -12.31
CA GLU A 159 1.17 11.81 -12.62
C GLU A 159 0.47 12.66 -13.70
N LYS A 160 0.68 13.98 -13.69
CA LYS A 160 0.18 14.86 -14.77
C LYS A 160 0.82 14.52 -16.11
N LEU A 161 2.15 14.37 -16.15
CA LEU A 161 2.88 13.99 -17.36
C LEU A 161 2.49 12.60 -17.87
N LEU A 162 2.27 11.63 -16.98
CA LEU A 162 1.80 10.29 -17.33
C LEU A 162 0.42 10.32 -17.98
N GLU A 163 -0.51 11.10 -17.45
CA GLU A 163 -1.83 11.26 -18.06
C GLU A 163 -1.80 12.02 -19.38
N GLU A 164 -0.97 13.05 -19.50
CA GLU A 164 -0.76 13.76 -20.77
C GLU A 164 -0.21 12.79 -21.83
N LEU A 165 0.81 11.99 -21.49
CA LEU A 165 1.35 10.95 -22.37
C LEU A 165 0.32 9.89 -22.74
N LEU A 166 -0.49 9.43 -21.78
CA LEU A 166 -1.58 8.48 -22.05
C LEU A 166 -2.61 9.08 -23.02
N ARG A 167 -3.00 10.34 -22.81
CA ARG A 167 -3.95 11.05 -23.68
C ARG A 167 -3.41 11.23 -25.09
N GLU A 168 -2.15 11.65 -25.22
CA GLU A 168 -1.49 11.75 -26.54
C GLU A 168 -1.42 10.39 -27.23
N THR A 169 -1.13 9.31 -26.49
CA THR A 169 -1.10 7.95 -27.03
C THR A 169 -2.47 7.52 -27.57
N ILE A 170 -3.56 7.86 -26.87
CA ILE A 170 -4.93 7.58 -27.31
C ILE A 170 -5.25 8.37 -28.60
N ASN A 171 -4.99 9.69 -28.60
CA ASN A 171 -5.23 10.56 -29.76
C ASN A 171 -4.44 10.09 -31.01
N LEU A 172 -3.19 9.65 -30.83
CA LEU A 172 -2.38 9.10 -31.91
C LEU A 172 -2.94 7.79 -32.45
N ARG A 173 -3.42 6.89 -31.59
CA ARG A 173 -4.07 5.64 -32.01
C ARG A 173 -5.35 5.90 -32.79
N GLU A 174 -6.17 6.84 -32.34
CA GLU A 174 -7.38 7.25 -33.06
C GLU A 174 -7.04 7.87 -34.43
N SER A 175 -6.00 8.70 -34.49
CA SER A 175 -5.50 9.28 -35.76
C SER A 175 -5.02 8.20 -36.74
N ILE A 176 -4.31 7.17 -36.27
CA ILE A 176 -3.89 6.02 -37.09
C ILE A 176 -5.12 5.23 -37.57
N SER A 177 -6.13 5.04 -36.72
CA SER A 177 -7.34 4.30 -37.07
C SER A 177 -8.21 5.02 -38.10
N ASN A 178 -8.24 6.35 -38.05
CA ASN A 178 -9.04 7.18 -38.96
C ASN A 178 -8.37 7.41 -40.32
N THR A 179 -7.06 7.17 -40.44
CA THR A 179 -6.37 7.19 -41.73
C THR A 179 -6.78 5.96 -42.55
N GLN A 180 -7.78 6.10 -43.42
CA GLN A 180 -8.24 5.02 -44.30
C GLN A 180 -7.08 4.37 -45.07
N PRO A 181 -7.13 3.05 -45.32
CA PRO A 181 -6.14 2.35 -46.12
C PRO A 181 -6.30 2.74 -47.60
N ARG A 182 -5.81 3.91 -47.98
CA ARG A 182 -5.55 4.23 -49.38
C ARG A 182 -4.23 3.56 -49.75
N THR A 183 -4.34 2.42 -50.43
CA THR A 183 -3.30 1.73 -51.23
C THR A 183 -1.91 1.55 -50.57
N SER A 184 -1.55 0.28 -50.35
CA SER A 184 -0.26 -0.26 -49.90
C SER A 184 0.93 0.71 -49.79
N SER A 185 1.55 0.70 -48.60
CA SER A 185 2.84 1.32 -48.24
C SER A 185 2.92 2.85 -48.32
N SER A 186 2.14 3.55 -47.48
CA SER A 186 2.47 4.91 -47.11
C SER A 186 3.52 4.91 -45.99
N PRO A 187 4.73 5.46 -46.20
CA PRO A 187 5.77 5.53 -45.16
C PRO A 187 5.32 6.29 -43.90
N SER A 188 4.28 7.13 -43.99
CA SER A 188 3.75 7.87 -42.84
C SER A 188 3.07 6.98 -41.80
N ARG A 189 2.47 5.86 -42.20
CA ARG A 189 1.80 4.95 -41.24
C ARG A 189 2.81 4.14 -40.42
N GLU A 190 3.90 3.70 -41.03
CA GLU A 190 4.96 2.98 -40.33
C GLU A 190 5.64 3.86 -39.28
N VAL A 191 5.91 5.14 -39.60
CA VAL A 191 6.48 6.11 -38.66
C VAL A 191 5.57 6.32 -37.44
N LEU A 192 4.27 6.51 -37.66
CA LEU A 192 3.30 6.69 -36.56
C LEU A 192 3.18 5.44 -35.68
N THR A 193 3.16 4.25 -36.30
CA THR A 193 3.06 2.98 -35.57
C THR A 193 4.31 2.75 -34.71
N HIS A 194 5.49 3.08 -35.24
CA HIS A 194 6.75 3.03 -34.52
C HIS A 194 6.78 4.01 -33.33
N HIS A 195 6.32 5.26 -33.52
CA HIS A 195 6.22 6.23 -32.42
C HIS A 195 5.28 5.78 -31.30
N VAL A 196 4.10 5.23 -31.64
CA VAL A 196 3.19 4.66 -30.64
C VAL A 196 3.85 3.49 -29.91
N GLY A 197 4.63 2.66 -30.60
CA GLY A 197 5.43 1.59 -29.99
C GLY A 197 6.46 2.11 -28.97
N GLN A 198 7.19 3.18 -29.33
CA GLN A 198 8.17 3.83 -28.43
C GLN A 198 7.51 4.47 -27.20
N MET A 199 6.34 5.11 -27.38
CA MET A 199 5.57 5.67 -26.26
C MET A 199 5.05 4.58 -25.32
N ASN A 200 4.51 3.48 -25.85
CA ASN A 200 4.07 2.35 -25.03
C ASN A 200 5.23 1.70 -24.26
N SER A 201 6.41 1.58 -24.89
CA SER A 201 7.62 1.08 -24.23
C SER A 201 8.07 2.01 -23.10
N THR A 202 8.03 3.32 -23.32
CA THR A 202 8.35 4.33 -22.30
C THR A 202 7.33 4.30 -21.16
N LEU A 203 6.03 4.24 -21.47
CA LEU A 203 4.96 4.08 -20.47
C LEU A 203 5.13 2.79 -19.67
N ALA A 204 5.53 1.68 -20.28
CA ALA A 204 5.79 0.44 -19.56
C ALA A 204 7.02 0.52 -18.63
N LYS A 205 8.02 1.33 -18.99
CA LYS A 205 9.21 1.61 -18.15
C LYS A 205 8.91 2.58 -17.00
N VAL A 206 8.01 3.54 -17.23
CA VAL A 206 7.61 4.57 -16.25
C VAL A 206 6.46 4.10 -15.37
N SER A 207 5.63 3.16 -15.84
CA SER A 207 4.65 2.45 -15.03
C SER A 207 5.39 1.77 -13.90
N ILE A 208 5.35 2.43 -12.74
CA ILE A 208 6.03 2.02 -11.53
C ILE A 208 5.38 0.69 -11.14
N LYS A 209 5.97 -0.44 -11.55
CA LYS A 209 5.85 -1.66 -10.75
C LYS A 209 6.22 -1.23 -9.33
N PRO A 210 5.41 -1.52 -8.29
CA PRO A 210 5.81 -1.25 -6.92
C PRO A 210 7.22 -1.82 -6.76
N ARG A 211 8.17 -0.91 -6.62
CA ARG A 211 9.58 -1.22 -6.71
C ARG A 211 9.89 -1.99 -5.44
N ALA A 212 10.06 -3.30 -5.54
CA ALA A 212 10.89 -4.03 -4.59
C ALA A 212 12.22 -3.27 -4.56
N GLN A 213 12.46 -2.55 -3.46
CA GLN A 213 13.54 -1.59 -3.38
C GLN A 213 14.85 -2.35 -3.39
N SER A 214 15.59 -2.18 -4.48
CA SER A 214 17.00 -2.50 -4.62
C SER A 214 17.77 -1.92 -3.44
N GLU A 215 18.52 -2.79 -2.76
CA GLU A 215 19.54 -2.44 -1.79
C GLU A 215 20.46 -1.34 -2.34
N LEU A 216 20.62 -0.26 -1.57
CA LEU A 216 21.65 0.73 -1.85
C LEU A 216 22.96 0.24 -1.22
N PRO A 217 24.08 0.19 -1.97
CA PRO A 217 25.37 -0.05 -1.36
C PRO A 217 25.77 1.18 -0.54
N PHE A 218 25.95 0.96 0.76
CA PHE A 218 26.44 1.97 1.69
C PHE A 218 27.92 2.25 1.40
N ARG A 219 28.25 3.51 1.08
CA ARG A 219 29.64 4.00 0.99
C ARG A 219 30.13 4.29 2.40
N GLU A 220 31.02 3.47 2.92
CA GLU A 220 31.83 3.80 4.08
C GLU A 220 32.98 4.74 3.68
N ALA A 221 33.09 5.86 4.37
CA ALA A 221 34.27 6.72 4.38
C ALA A 221 34.78 6.76 5.82
N GLY A 222 36.02 6.32 6.05
CA GLY A 222 36.63 6.41 7.38
C GLY A 222 37.86 5.52 7.59
N ASN A 223 38.98 5.94 7.00
CA ASN A 223 40.34 5.40 7.16
C ASN A 223 40.82 5.38 8.62
N SER A 224 41.47 4.28 9.05
CA SER A 224 42.64 4.27 9.95
C SER A 224 43.41 2.93 9.84
N LYS A 225 44.64 3.02 9.32
CA LYS A 225 45.72 1.98 9.26
C LYS A 225 46.16 1.55 10.68
N ALA A 226 46.79 0.43 11.02
CA ALA A 226 47.23 -0.90 10.48
C ALA A 226 48.05 -1.56 11.64
N PRO A 227 48.77 -2.71 11.53
CA PRO A 227 48.52 -4.02 10.89
C PRO A 227 48.73 -5.23 11.85
N THR A 228 48.24 -6.43 11.50
CA THR A 228 48.95 -7.72 11.72
C THR A 228 48.42 -8.83 10.78
N PRO A 229 49.25 -9.83 10.42
CA PRO A 229 49.00 -10.76 9.30
C PRO A 229 48.41 -12.12 9.74
N ASP A 230 48.02 -12.89 8.71
CA ASP A 230 47.72 -14.34 8.70
C ASP A 230 46.39 -14.81 9.31
N GLN A 231 45.41 -15.10 8.45
CA GLN A 231 45.16 -16.49 8.02
C GLN A 231 43.99 -16.54 7.03
N SER A 232 44.25 -17.20 5.91
CA SER A 232 43.34 -17.50 4.82
C SER A 232 42.30 -18.56 5.20
N PHE A 233 41.02 -18.20 5.20
CA PHE A 233 39.93 -19.14 4.94
C PHE A 233 38.97 -18.53 3.93
N SER A 234 39.05 -19.02 2.69
CA SER A 234 38.16 -18.70 1.59
C SER A 234 36.83 -19.42 1.83
N ALA A 235 35.88 -18.74 2.49
CA ALA A 235 34.50 -19.19 2.57
C ALA A 235 33.78 -18.78 1.28
N LYS A 236 33.56 -19.76 0.39
CA LYS A 236 32.66 -19.62 -0.75
C LYS A 236 31.28 -19.19 -0.23
N ALA A 237 30.85 -17.99 -0.61
CA ALA A 237 29.49 -17.51 -0.44
C ALA A 237 28.54 -18.54 -1.08
N THR A 238 27.76 -19.20 -0.25
CA THR A 238 26.62 -19.99 -0.71
C THR A 238 25.56 -18.99 -1.17
N PRO A 239 25.00 -19.13 -2.39
CA PRO A 239 23.90 -18.28 -2.82
C PRO A 239 22.76 -18.44 -1.81
N GLU A 240 22.33 -17.32 -1.23
CA GLU A 240 21.18 -17.27 -0.35
C GLU A 240 19.99 -17.90 -1.07
N SER A 241 19.57 -19.07 -0.57
CA SER A 241 18.39 -19.80 -1.01
C SER A 241 17.18 -18.88 -0.82
N GLU A 242 16.73 -18.24 -1.91
CA GLU A 242 15.48 -17.48 -1.95
C GLU A 242 14.35 -18.34 -1.35
N LYS A 243 13.87 -17.95 -0.16
CA LYS A 243 12.80 -18.66 0.51
C LYS A 243 11.58 -18.60 -0.42
N PRO A 244 11.03 -19.74 -0.87
CA PRO A 244 9.93 -19.72 -1.82
C PRO A 244 8.76 -18.92 -1.24
N PRO A 245 8.07 -18.10 -2.06
CA PRO A 245 6.96 -17.29 -1.60
C PRO A 245 5.93 -18.18 -0.91
N GLU A 246 5.56 -17.82 0.32
CA GLU A 246 4.62 -18.59 1.11
C GLU A 246 3.25 -18.60 0.41
N CYS A 247 2.82 -19.79 0.00
CA CYS A 247 1.52 -19.99 -0.66
C CYS A 247 0.39 -19.61 0.31
N PRO A 248 -0.59 -18.79 -0.10
CA PRO A 248 -1.75 -18.50 0.75
C PRO A 248 -2.48 -19.81 1.11
N MET A 249 -3.07 -19.88 2.29
CA MET A 249 -3.76 -21.08 2.77
C MET A 249 -5.25 -21.03 2.43
N CYS A 250 -5.88 -22.20 2.21
CA CYS A 250 -7.32 -22.31 2.00
C CYS A 250 -8.07 -21.73 3.21
N THR A 251 -9.02 -20.83 2.93
CA THR A 251 -9.83 -20.14 3.95
C THR A 251 -10.74 -21.06 4.78
N ILE A 252 -10.99 -22.29 4.32
CA ILE A 252 -11.85 -23.27 5.02
C ILE A 252 -11.01 -24.20 5.91
N CYS A 253 -10.06 -24.94 5.32
CA CYS A 253 -9.28 -25.92 6.09
C CYS A 253 -8.01 -25.36 6.72
N GLN A 254 -7.49 -24.23 6.24
CA GLN A 254 -6.19 -23.66 6.65
C GLN A 254 -5.02 -24.65 6.59
N ILE A 255 -5.13 -25.71 5.77
CA ILE A 255 -4.12 -26.77 5.62
C ILE A 255 -3.57 -26.83 4.19
N LYS A 256 -4.42 -26.69 3.17
CA LYS A 256 -4.03 -26.85 1.75
C LYS A 256 -3.98 -25.50 1.05
N CYS A 257 -3.11 -25.36 0.04
CA CYS A 257 -3.16 -24.22 -0.87
C CYS A 257 -4.52 -24.16 -1.59
N PRO A 258 -5.11 -22.97 -1.77
CA PRO A 258 -6.34 -22.81 -2.53
C PRO A 258 -6.04 -23.03 -4.01
N ASN A 259 -6.84 -23.87 -4.66
CA ASN A 259 -6.68 -24.23 -6.07
C ASN A 259 -8.00 -24.21 -6.84
N MET A 260 -9.04 -23.58 -6.28
CA MET A 260 -10.33 -23.36 -6.95
C MET A 260 -10.51 -21.88 -7.27
N ILE A 261 -10.75 -21.55 -8.54
CA ILE A 261 -11.11 -20.20 -8.98
C ILE A 261 -12.62 -20.07 -9.17
N PHE A 262 -13.22 -19.00 -8.62
CA PHE A 262 -14.65 -18.68 -8.84
C PHE A 262 -14.81 -17.72 -10.02
N TYR A 263 -15.56 -18.09 -11.07
CA TYR A 263 -15.53 -17.37 -12.35
C TYR A 263 -16.06 -15.93 -12.29
N ASP A 264 -17.06 -15.66 -11.46
CA ASP A 264 -17.73 -14.35 -11.41
C ASP A 264 -16.92 -13.30 -10.64
N CYS A 265 -16.04 -13.72 -9.72
CA CYS A 265 -15.26 -12.82 -8.86
C CYS A 265 -13.74 -13.03 -8.92
N LYS A 266 -13.27 -14.08 -9.60
CA LYS A 266 -11.86 -14.45 -9.80
C LYS A 266 -11.05 -14.70 -8.53
N HIS A 267 -11.67 -14.84 -7.36
CA HIS A 267 -10.96 -15.20 -6.12
C HIS A 267 -10.54 -16.67 -6.12
N VAL A 268 -9.31 -16.91 -5.64
CA VAL A 268 -8.73 -18.22 -5.38
C VAL A 268 -8.55 -18.35 -3.86
N ALA A 269 -9.56 -18.90 -3.17
CA ALA A 269 -9.62 -18.86 -1.70
C ALA A 269 -9.87 -20.22 -1.04
N VAL A 270 -10.22 -21.24 -1.81
CA VAL A 270 -10.65 -22.55 -1.31
C VAL A 270 -9.91 -23.67 -2.06
N CYS A 271 -9.58 -24.77 -1.37
CA CYS A 271 -9.05 -25.96 -2.01
C CYS A 271 -10.18 -26.85 -2.56
N GLU A 272 -9.88 -27.68 -3.56
CA GLU A 272 -10.82 -28.57 -4.23
C GLU A 272 -11.61 -29.44 -3.25
N GLU A 273 -10.96 -30.02 -2.26
CA GLU A 273 -11.63 -30.88 -1.28
C GLU A 273 -12.65 -30.13 -0.43
N CYS A 274 -12.31 -28.92 0.02
CA CYS A 274 -13.24 -28.10 0.78
C CYS A 274 -14.40 -27.63 -0.10
N TYR A 275 -14.13 -27.28 -1.36
CA TYR A 275 -15.16 -26.93 -2.33
C TYR A 275 -16.12 -28.10 -2.56
N SER A 276 -15.61 -29.29 -2.85
CA SER A 276 -16.39 -30.51 -3.09
C SER A 276 -17.21 -30.94 -1.88
N LYS A 277 -16.65 -30.87 -0.67
CA LYS A 277 -17.40 -31.15 0.58
C LYS A 277 -18.53 -30.15 0.79
N ALA A 278 -18.25 -28.86 0.58
CA ALA A 278 -19.25 -27.80 0.79
C ALA A 278 -20.34 -27.78 -0.29
N THR A 279 -20.07 -28.29 -1.50
CA THR A 279 -21.11 -28.45 -2.53
C THR A 279 -21.91 -29.74 -2.39
N ALA A 280 -21.29 -30.81 -1.87
CA ALA A 280 -21.97 -32.09 -1.60
C ALA A 280 -22.82 -32.08 -0.31
N ALA A 281 -22.42 -31.31 0.70
CA ALA A 281 -23.18 -31.17 1.93
C ALA A 281 -24.45 -30.32 1.72
N SER A 282 -25.40 -30.43 2.64
CA SER A 282 -26.61 -29.58 2.69
C SER A 282 -26.30 -28.08 2.75
N ILE A 283 -25.07 -27.72 3.12
CA ILE A 283 -24.56 -26.35 3.27
C ILE A 283 -23.95 -25.86 1.94
N ARG A 284 -24.71 -25.99 0.85
CA ARG A 284 -24.26 -25.65 -0.52
C ARG A 284 -23.47 -24.34 -0.50
N MET A 285 -22.19 -24.39 -0.87
CA MET A 285 -21.38 -23.18 -0.98
C MET A 285 -21.83 -22.36 -2.19
N THR A 286 -22.86 -21.52 -1.99
CA THR A 286 -23.48 -20.72 -3.04
C THR A 286 -22.79 -19.37 -3.24
N SER A 287 -21.90 -18.96 -2.33
CA SER A 287 -21.28 -17.64 -2.33
C SER A 287 -19.78 -17.71 -2.02
N CYS A 288 -19.01 -16.80 -2.64
CA CYS A 288 -17.58 -16.67 -2.42
C CYS A 288 -17.29 -16.24 -0.96
N PRO A 289 -16.38 -16.90 -0.23
CA PRO A 289 -16.06 -16.55 1.15
C PRO A 289 -15.38 -15.18 1.29
N ILE A 290 -14.78 -14.65 0.22
CA ILE A 290 -14.09 -13.35 0.23
C ILE A 290 -15.07 -12.19 -0.03
N CYS A 291 -15.84 -12.27 -1.11
CA CYS A 291 -16.65 -11.13 -1.59
C CYS A 291 -18.16 -11.38 -1.56
N ARG A 292 -18.60 -12.54 -1.08
CA ARG A 292 -20.01 -12.97 -0.98
C ARG A 292 -20.80 -13.01 -2.31
N LYS A 293 -20.18 -12.69 -3.46
CA LYS A 293 -20.79 -12.87 -4.78
C LYS A 293 -21.21 -14.33 -5.00
N PRO A 294 -22.36 -14.59 -5.63
CA PRO A 294 -22.82 -15.94 -5.89
C PRO A 294 -21.83 -16.69 -6.78
N ILE A 295 -21.60 -17.97 -6.50
CA ILE A 295 -20.71 -18.85 -7.28
C ILE A 295 -21.56 -19.57 -8.33
N ARG A 296 -21.47 -19.16 -9.60
CA ARG A 296 -22.14 -19.88 -10.70
C ARG A 296 -21.27 -20.96 -11.33
N LYS A 297 -19.96 -20.73 -11.38
CA LYS A 297 -18.97 -21.66 -11.91
C LYS A 297 -17.68 -21.59 -11.08
N ALA A 298 -17.12 -22.75 -10.77
CA ALA A 298 -15.80 -22.90 -10.17
C ALA A 298 -14.98 -23.92 -10.97
N GLU A 299 -13.67 -23.72 -11.06
CA GLU A 299 -12.77 -24.63 -11.78
C GLU A 299 -11.46 -24.80 -11.01
N LYS A 300 -10.87 -25.99 -11.13
CA LYS A 300 -9.57 -26.28 -10.53
C LYS A 300 -8.48 -25.66 -11.38
N ILE A 301 -7.57 -24.94 -10.75
CA ILE A 301 -6.37 -24.41 -11.39
C ILE A 301 -5.14 -25.20 -10.93
N PHE A 302 -4.18 -25.36 -11.83
CA PHE A 302 -2.91 -26.01 -11.56
C PHE A 302 -1.82 -24.94 -11.57
N PHE A 303 -1.10 -24.80 -10.46
CA PHE A 303 0.11 -23.97 -10.41
C PHE A 303 1.27 -24.82 -10.95
N GLY A 304 1.93 -24.33 -11.99
CA GLY A 304 3.15 -24.90 -12.55
C GLY A 304 4.39 -24.35 -11.89
#